data_AF-A0A4Y9PL90-F1
#
_entry.id   AF-A0A4Y9PL90-F1
#
_cell.length_a   1.000
_cell.length_b   1.000
_cell.length_c   1.000
_cell.angle_alpha   90.00
_cell.angle_beta   90.00
_cell.angle_gamma   90.00
#
_symmetry.space_group_name_H-M   'P 1'
#
loop_
_entity.id
_entity.type
_entity.pdbx_description
1 polymer ?
#
loop_
_entity_poly.entity_id
_entity_poly.type
_entity_poly.pdbx_seq_one_letter_code
_entity_poly.pdbx_strand_id
1 'polypeptide(L)'
;MNAAPESVLTTRAHHLPAAGLTAVAVALLVALPELLGDRGRLAAVLVLQLGLVLAWVLVTGIEGFAGSLAVGAAAAVAVDLMLVLPERPVLGGLLVVLGLGFLAAVLQQMFRRPRHDLVASLSGTVLLLCPVGALAALLLLGRSTGSGRALVALLAVGVALVVGHLVDLVLPRPQLAPGVPRGLLGLVLGVPAGAAVTFLGRDAADLSGTTNAVLFGAVLGGVAALVAVVASYLVVEATAETVETPWALSVVQVALPLAACGPVALALLTVL
;
A
#
# COMPACT_ATOMS: atom_id res chain seq x y z
N MET A 1 30.48 -10.13 12.35
CA MET A 1 29.37 -9.35 12.92
C MET A 1 29.14 -8.20 11.95
N ASN A 2 28.23 -8.39 10.98
CA ASN A 2 27.98 -7.34 9.98
C ASN A 2 27.24 -6.20 10.67
N ALA A 3 27.70 -4.96 10.47
CA ALA A 3 27.00 -3.78 10.96
C ALA A 3 25.57 -3.79 10.42
N ALA A 4 24.59 -3.42 11.25
CA ALA A 4 23.21 -3.27 10.79
C ALA A 4 23.17 -2.20 9.69
N PRO A 5 22.42 -2.41 8.59
CA PRO A 5 22.30 -1.40 7.55
C PRO A 5 21.66 -0.14 8.14
N GLU A 6 22.39 0.98 8.11
CA GLU A 6 21.89 2.28 8.53
C GLU A 6 21.39 3.05 7.30
N SER A 7 20.18 3.62 7.38
CA SER A 7 19.70 4.50 6.31
C SER A 7 20.48 5.81 6.31
N VAL A 8 20.91 6.23 5.12
CA VAL A 8 21.58 7.54 4.91
C VAL A 8 20.57 8.71 4.99
N LEU A 9 19.26 8.43 5.04
CA LEU A 9 18.22 9.45 5.07
C LEU A 9 18.08 10.11 6.45
N THR A 10 17.92 11.44 6.44
CA THR A 10 17.50 12.16 7.66
C THR A 10 16.07 11.77 8.06
N THR A 11 15.78 11.88 9.36
CA THR A 11 14.42 11.71 9.92
C THR A 11 13.37 12.51 9.14
N ARG A 12 13.67 13.77 8.79
CA ARG A 12 12.73 14.61 8.04
C ARG A 12 12.49 14.09 6.63
N ALA A 13 13.54 13.64 5.94
CA ALA A 13 13.45 13.11 4.59
C ALA A 13 12.63 11.81 4.52
N HIS A 14 12.61 11.02 5.59
CA HIS A 14 11.85 9.78 5.63
C HIS A 14 10.36 9.99 5.93
N HIS A 15 10.01 10.89 6.87
CA HIS A 15 8.63 10.96 7.36
C HIS A 15 7.78 12.07 6.74
N LEU A 16 8.37 13.22 6.39
CA LEU A 16 7.60 14.36 5.89
C LEU A 16 7.03 14.11 4.48
N PRO A 17 7.81 13.61 3.50
CA PRO A 17 7.26 13.25 2.19
C PRO A 17 6.24 12.12 2.26
N ALA A 18 6.48 11.10 3.09
CA ALA A 18 5.54 9.99 3.25
C ALA A 18 4.22 10.41 3.90
N ALA A 19 4.24 11.29 4.92
CA ALA A 19 3.03 11.87 5.49
C ALA A 19 2.25 12.70 4.46
N GLY A 20 2.94 13.57 3.71
CA GLY A 20 2.33 14.37 2.65
C GLY A 20 1.73 13.52 1.54
N LEU A 21 2.47 12.52 1.05
CA LEU A 21 2.02 11.61 0.01
C LEU A 21 0.86 10.73 0.49
N THR A 22 0.83 10.31 1.76
CA THR A 22 -0.33 9.64 2.36
C THR A 22 -1.57 10.51 2.27
N ALA A 23 -1.46 11.79 2.65
CA ALA A 23 -2.59 12.72 2.57
C ALA A 23 -3.08 12.89 1.13
N VAL A 24 -2.15 13.02 0.16
CA VAL A 24 -2.50 13.12 -1.27
C VAL A 24 -3.16 11.83 -1.79
N ALA A 25 -2.61 10.67 -1.47
CA ALA A 25 -3.14 9.37 -1.90
C ALA A 25 -4.56 9.13 -1.36
N VAL A 26 -4.78 9.42 -0.08
CA VAL A 26 -6.10 9.27 0.56
C VAL A 26 -7.09 10.30 0.01
N ALA A 27 -6.65 11.56 -0.17
CA ALA A 27 -7.48 12.58 -0.81
C ALA A 27 -7.89 12.16 -2.23
N LEU A 28 -6.97 11.59 -3.02
CA LEU A 28 -7.28 11.05 -4.35
C LEU A 28 -8.31 9.92 -4.28
N LEU A 29 -8.12 8.96 -3.38
CA LEU A 29 -9.00 7.79 -3.21
C LEU A 29 -10.40 8.15 -2.70
N VAL A 30 -10.55 9.25 -1.96
CA VAL A 30 -11.84 9.69 -1.41
C VAL A 30 -12.51 10.72 -2.32
N ALA A 31 -11.78 11.73 -2.82
CA ALA A 31 -12.37 12.84 -3.57
C ALA A 31 -12.70 12.47 -5.02
N LEU A 32 -11.88 11.68 -5.70
CA LEU A 32 -12.10 11.38 -7.12
C LEU A 32 -13.38 10.57 -7.36
N PRO A 33 -13.75 9.57 -6.53
CA PRO A 33 -15.06 8.92 -6.61
C PRO A 33 -16.25 9.84 -6.39
N GLU A 34 -16.13 10.85 -5.51
CA GLU A 34 -17.21 11.83 -5.29
C GLU A 34 -17.45 12.70 -6.54
N LEU A 35 -16.39 13.00 -7.30
CA LEU A 35 -16.46 13.84 -8.49
C LEU A 35 -16.86 13.06 -9.76
N LEU A 36 -16.41 11.81 -9.89
CA LEU A 36 -16.49 11.04 -11.14
C LEU A 36 -17.11 9.64 -10.98
N GLY A 37 -17.65 9.31 -9.80
CA GLY A 37 -18.24 8.00 -9.49
C GLY A 37 -17.22 6.85 -9.61
N ASP A 38 -17.67 5.71 -10.13
CA ASP A 38 -16.82 4.52 -10.28
C ASP A 38 -15.61 4.76 -11.21
N ARG A 39 -15.72 5.66 -12.20
CA ARG A 39 -14.58 6.05 -13.04
C ARG A 39 -13.50 6.77 -12.23
N GLY A 40 -13.92 7.62 -11.29
CA GLY A 40 -13.02 8.28 -10.35
C GLY A 40 -12.32 7.30 -9.43
N ARG A 41 -13.04 6.28 -8.93
CA ARG A 41 -12.44 5.21 -8.13
C ARG A 41 -11.40 4.41 -8.91
N LEU A 42 -11.75 4.00 -10.14
CA LEU A 42 -10.83 3.31 -11.04
C LEU A 42 -9.57 4.15 -11.30
N ALA A 43 -9.74 5.42 -11.66
CA ALA A 43 -8.61 6.31 -11.91
C ALA A 43 -7.71 6.48 -10.67
N ALA A 44 -8.28 6.63 -9.47
CA ALA A 44 -7.51 6.76 -8.25
C ALA A 44 -6.68 5.50 -7.94
N VAL A 45 -7.30 4.32 -8.03
CA VAL A 45 -6.62 3.03 -7.81
C VAL A 45 -5.54 2.79 -8.86
N LEU A 46 -5.82 3.05 -10.14
CA LEU A 46 -4.86 2.87 -11.22
C LEU A 46 -3.65 3.79 -11.07
N VAL A 47 -3.83 5.06 -10.67
CA VAL A 47 -2.73 5.98 -10.37
C VAL A 47 -1.84 5.44 -9.26
N LEU A 48 -2.44 4.90 -8.18
CA LEU A 48 -1.69 4.29 -7.07
C LEU A 48 -0.94 3.02 -7.49
N GLN A 49 -1.58 2.15 -8.28
CA GLN A 49 -0.95 0.93 -8.78
C GLN A 49 0.22 1.25 -9.70
N LEU A 50 0.04 2.12 -10.70
CA LEU A 50 1.11 2.48 -11.64
C LEU A 50 2.23 3.25 -10.95
N GLY A 51 1.89 4.12 -10.00
CA GLY A 51 2.87 4.79 -9.14
C GLY A 51 3.68 3.80 -8.32
N LEU A 52 3.03 2.81 -7.70
CA LEU A 52 3.69 1.72 -6.98
C LEU A 52 4.57 0.89 -7.90
N VAL A 53 4.09 0.48 -9.08
CA VAL A 53 4.89 -0.31 -10.04
C VAL A 53 6.16 0.44 -10.42
N LEU A 54 6.04 1.71 -10.81
CA LEU A 54 7.19 2.52 -11.18
C LEU A 54 8.17 2.69 -9.99
N ALA A 55 7.64 3.06 -8.83
CA ALA A 55 8.46 3.26 -7.63
C ALA A 55 9.14 1.96 -7.19
N TRP A 56 8.44 0.83 -7.25
CA TRP A 56 8.98 -0.48 -6.88
C TRP A 56 10.16 -0.86 -7.77
N VAL A 57 10.01 -0.75 -9.09
CA VAL A 57 11.08 -1.08 -10.03
C VAL A 57 12.30 -0.17 -9.83
N LEU A 58 12.09 1.12 -9.53
CA LEU A 58 13.17 2.07 -9.22
C LEU A 58 13.88 1.74 -7.90
N VAL A 59 13.12 1.36 -6.86
CA VAL A 59 13.63 1.13 -5.50
C VAL A 59 14.34 -0.23 -5.39
N THR A 60 13.81 -1.26 -6.03
CA THR A 60 14.35 -2.63 -5.96
C THR A 60 15.45 -2.90 -6.99
N GLY A 61 15.68 -1.97 -7.93
CA GLY A 61 16.71 -2.11 -8.95
C GLY A 61 16.55 -3.38 -9.81
N ILE A 62 15.32 -3.90 -9.96
CA ILE A 62 15.09 -5.18 -10.64
C ILE A 62 15.70 -5.14 -12.05
N GLU A 63 16.60 -6.09 -12.32
CA GLU A 63 17.21 -6.23 -13.64
C GLU A 63 16.14 -6.48 -14.72
N GLY A 64 16.26 -5.73 -15.83
CA GLY A 64 15.25 -5.76 -16.89
C GLY A 64 14.10 -4.78 -16.67
N PHE A 65 14.42 -3.57 -16.19
CA PHE A 65 13.54 -2.44 -15.92
C PHE A 65 12.29 -2.37 -16.80
N ALA A 66 12.46 -2.30 -18.13
CA ALA A 66 11.35 -2.16 -19.07
C ALA A 66 10.40 -3.37 -19.06
N GLY A 67 10.94 -4.59 -18.92
CA GLY A 67 10.14 -5.81 -18.85
C GLY A 67 9.37 -5.91 -17.53
N SER A 68 10.00 -5.61 -16.40
CA SER A 68 9.33 -5.62 -15.10
C SER A 68 8.28 -4.52 -14.98
N LEU A 69 8.55 -3.33 -15.52
CA LEU A 69 7.59 -2.23 -15.62
C LEU A 69 6.39 -2.62 -16.48
N ALA A 70 6.63 -3.24 -17.65
CA ALA A 70 5.57 -3.70 -18.54
C ALA A 70 4.70 -4.79 -17.90
N VAL A 71 5.31 -5.80 -17.25
CA VAL A 71 4.58 -6.86 -16.55
C VAL A 71 3.76 -6.29 -15.39
N GLY A 72 4.33 -5.42 -14.57
CA GLY A 72 3.63 -4.79 -13.45
C GLY A 72 2.47 -3.89 -13.90
N ALA A 73 2.68 -3.08 -14.94
CA ALA A 73 1.63 -2.21 -15.49
C ALA A 73 0.51 -3.03 -16.16
N ALA A 74 0.86 -4.09 -16.91
CA ALA A 74 -0.13 -5.00 -17.48
C ALA A 74 -0.93 -5.71 -16.39
N ALA A 75 -0.28 -6.13 -15.30
CA ALA A 75 -0.96 -6.74 -14.16
C ALA A 75 -1.93 -5.76 -13.48
N ALA A 76 -1.54 -4.50 -13.28
CA ALA A 76 -2.40 -3.44 -12.74
C ALA A 76 -3.69 -3.27 -13.57
N VAL A 77 -3.53 -3.12 -14.90
CA VAL A 77 -4.68 -3.02 -15.80
C VAL A 77 -5.52 -4.31 -15.76
N ALA A 78 -4.90 -5.48 -15.74
CA ALA A 78 -5.61 -6.76 -15.73
C ALA A 78 -6.42 -6.98 -14.44
N VAL A 79 -5.88 -6.66 -13.27
CA VAL A 79 -6.61 -6.79 -11.99
C VAL A 79 -7.80 -5.83 -11.95
N ASP A 80 -7.64 -4.61 -12.46
CA ASP A 80 -8.71 -3.62 -12.50
C ASP A 80 -9.82 -4.05 -13.45
N LEU A 81 -9.48 -4.50 -14.66
CA LEU A 81 -10.47 -5.02 -15.62
C LEU A 81 -11.20 -6.24 -15.08
N MET A 82 -10.52 -7.13 -14.36
CA MET A 82 -11.11 -8.31 -13.73
C MET A 82 -12.16 -7.95 -12.67
N LEU A 83 -12.05 -6.78 -12.03
CA LEU A 83 -13.01 -6.32 -11.01
C LEU A 83 -14.06 -5.35 -11.56
N VAL A 84 -13.78 -4.67 -12.67
CA VAL A 84 -14.69 -3.68 -13.28
C VAL A 84 -15.63 -4.33 -14.29
N LEU A 85 -15.15 -5.22 -15.15
CA LEU A 85 -15.95 -5.78 -16.26
C LEU A 85 -17.07 -6.72 -15.80
N PRO A 86 -16.88 -7.61 -14.80
CA PRO A 86 -17.96 -8.50 -14.38
C PRO A 86 -19.08 -7.76 -13.63
N GLU A 87 -20.32 -8.19 -13.88
CA GLU A 87 -21.48 -7.72 -13.11
C GLU A 87 -21.38 -8.12 -11.63
N ARG A 88 -20.79 -9.29 -11.35
CA ARG A 88 -20.56 -9.82 -10.01
C ARG A 88 -19.08 -10.17 -9.80
N PRO A 89 -18.24 -9.18 -9.48
CA PRO A 89 -16.81 -9.40 -9.31
C PRO A 89 -16.57 -10.15 -8.00
N VAL A 90 -15.62 -11.08 -8.03
CA VAL A 90 -15.20 -11.87 -6.88
C VAL A 90 -13.70 -11.76 -6.70
N LEU A 91 -13.24 -11.62 -5.45
CA LEU A 91 -11.82 -11.52 -5.12
C LEU A 91 -11.00 -12.71 -5.64
N GLY A 92 -11.59 -13.90 -5.71
CA GLY A 92 -10.93 -15.10 -6.23
C GLY A 92 -10.43 -14.95 -7.66
N GLY A 93 -11.02 -14.06 -8.48
CA GLY A 93 -10.55 -13.76 -9.83
C GLY A 93 -9.15 -13.14 -9.86
N LEU A 94 -8.73 -12.46 -8.78
CA LEU A 94 -7.39 -11.90 -8.67
C LEU A 94 -6.30 -12.97 -8.65
N LEU A 95 -6.59 -14.18 -8.18
CA LEU A 95 -5.64 -15.29 -8.22
C LEU A 95 -5.27 -15.70 -9.64
N VAL A 96 -6.21 -15.57 -10.59
CA VAL A 96 -5.94 -15.83 -12.01
C VAL A 96 -4.94 -14.81 -12.54
N VAL A 97 -5.15 -13.52 -12.24
CA VAL A 97 -4.24 -12.47 -12.69
C VAL A 97 -2.87 -12.59 -12.04
N LEU A 98 -2.79 -12.92 -10.76
CA LEU A 98 -1.52 -13.21 -10.08
C LEU A 98 -0.79 -14.40 -10.71
N GLY A 99 -1.50 -15.50 -11.01
CA GLY A 99 -0.92 -16.68 -11.66
C GLY A 99 -0.41 -16.38 -13.07
N LEU A 100 -1.19 -15.66 -13.88
CA LEU A 100 -0.79 -15.24 -15.22
C LEU A 100 0.36 -14.22 -15.18
N GLY A 101 0.33 -13.28 -14.24
CA GLY A 101 1.39 -12.30 -14.03
C GLY A 101 2.72 -12.96 -13.63
N PHE A 102 2.65 -13.97 -12.76
CA PHE A 102 3.83 -14.78 -12.42
C PHE A 102 4.38 -15.54 -13.64
N LEU A 103 3.51 -16.18 -14.43
CA LEU A 103 3.94 -16.85 -15.67
C LEU A 103 4.56 -15.87 -16.66
N ALA A 104 3.98 -14.68 -16.81
CA ALA A 104 4.53 -13.61 -17.65
C ALA A 104 5.91 -13.16 -17.16
N ALA A 105 6.10 -13.02 -15.84
CA ALA A 105 7.40 -12.71 -15.24
C ALA A 105 8.43 -13.82 -15.56
N VAL A 106 8.06 -15.10 -15.38
CA VAL A 106 8.95 -16.23 -15.72
C VAL A 106 9.34 -16.20 -17.20
N LEU A 107 8.38 -16.00 -18.10
CA LEU A 107 8.65 -15.90 -19.54
C LEU A 107 9.57 -14.72 -19.86
N GLN A 108 9.31 -13.54 -19.28
CA GLN A 108 10.15 -12.35 -19.45
C GLN A 108 11.60 -12.63 -19.02
N GLN A 109 11.80 -13.34 -17.91
CA GLN A 109 13.12 -13.76 -17.46
C GLN A 109 13.78 -14.79 -18.38
N MET A 110 13.01 -15.72 -18.97
CA MET A 110 13.55 -16.70 -19.92
C MET A 110 14.05 -16.06 -21.22
N PHE A 111 13.38 -15.00 -21.70
CA PHE A 111 13.79 -14.25 -22.89
C PHE A 111 14.93 -13.27 -22.64
N ARG A 112 15.23 -12.92 -21.37
CA ARG A 112 16.32 -12.02 -21.01
C ARG A 112 17.69 -12.67 -21.23
N ARG A 113 18.66 -11.86 -21.70
CA ARG A 113 20.09 -12.19 -21.74
C ARG A 113 20.90 -10.94 -21.38
N PRO A 114 21.89 -11.02 -20.46
CA PRO A 114 22.26 -12.16 -19.60
C PRO A 114 21.24 -12.43 -18.46
N ARG A 115 21.38 -13.56 -17.78
CA ARG A 115 20.43 -14.09 -16.78
C ARG A 115 21.04 -14.12 -15.37
N HIS A 116 21.41 -12.96 -14.83
CA HIS A 116 21.88 -12.85 -13.45
C HIS A 116 20.71 -12.62 -12.48
N ASP A 117 20.88 -13.03 -11.23
CA ASP A 117 19.93 -12.72 -10.14
C ASP A 117 18.45 -13.04 -10.42
N LEU A 118 18.20 -14.13 -11.14
CA LEU A 118 16.87 -14.64 -11.53
C LEU A 118 15.91 -14.75 -10.33
N VAL A 119 16.39 -15.30 -9.21
CA VAL A 119 15.56 -15.49 -8.00
C VAL A 119 15.20 -14.15 -7.37
N ALA A 120 16.14 -13.21 -7.30
CA ALA A 120 15.88 -11.86 -6.78
C ALA A 120 14.90 -11.11 -7.70
N SER A 121 15.08 -11.20 -9.02
CA SER A 121 14.18 -10.56 -10.00
C SER A 121 12.77 -11.14 -9.97
N LEU A 122 12.63 -12.47 -9.86
CA LEU A 122 11.32 -13.13 -9.75
C LEU A 122 10.64 -12.83 -8.42
N SER A 123 11.35 -12.91 -7.30
CA SER A 123 10.78 -12.59 -5.98
C SER A 123 10.35 -11.13 -5.91
N GLY A 124 11.17 -10.19 -6.40
CA GLY A 124 10.80 -8.78 -6.50
C GLY A 124 9.55 -8.55 -7.36
N THR A 125 9.40 -9.29 -8.46
CA THR A 125 8.20 -9.20 -9.31
C THR A 125 6.97 -9.78 -8.63
N VAL A 126 7.07 -10.96 -8.00
CA VAL A 126 5.94 -11.56 -7.26
C VAL A 126 5.50 -10.67 -6.09
N LEU A 127 6.47 -10.13 -5.34
CA LEU A 127 6.22 -9.20 -4.25
C LEU A 127 5.58 -7.89 -4.72
N LEU A 128 5.77 -7.47 -5.98
CA LEU A 128 5.05 -6.34 -6.59
C LEU A 128 3.62 -6.71 -6.97
N LEU A 129 3.40 -7.90 -7.54
CA LEU A 129 2.08 -8.33 -7.97
C LEU A 129 1.08 -8.42 -6.81
N CYS A 130 1.53 -8.86 -5.63
CA CYS A 130 0.70 -8.94 -4.42
C CYS A 130 0.04 -7.61 -4.02
N PRO A 131 0.78 -6.51 -3.73
CA PRO A 131 0.19 -5.23 -3.38
C PRO A 131 -0.56 -4.58 -4.55
N VAL A 132 -0.17 -4.81 -5.82
CA VAL A 132 -0.97 -4.36 -6.98
C VAL A 132 -2.36 -5.00 -6.96
N GLY A 133 -2.45 -6.31 -6.76
CA GLY A 133 -3.72 -7.02 -6.61
C GLY A 133 -4.49 -6.59 -5.36
N ALA A 134 -3.80 -6.33 -4.25
CA ALA A 134 -4.43 -5.87 -3.02
C ALA A 134 -4.99 -4.43 -3.15
N LEU A 135 -4.34 -3.53 -3.90
CA LEU A 135 -4.88 -2.21 -4.25
C LEU A 135 -6.17 -2.33 -5.07
N ALA A 136 -6.26 -3.31 -5.97
CA ALA A 136 -7.47 -3.54 -6.76
C ALA A 136 -8.69 -3.86 -5.87
N ALA A 137 -8.48 -4.43 -4.67
CA ALA A 137 -9.55 -4.68 -3.71
C ALA A 137 -10.27 -3.38 -3.26
N LEU A 138 -9.61 -2.22 -3.35
CA LEU A 138 -10.23 -0.92 -3.07
C LEU A 138 -11.36 -0.57 -4.05
N LEU A 139 -11.33 -1.12 -5.28
CA LEU A 139 -12.42 -0.98 -6.26
C LEU A 139 -13.71 -1.63 -5.74
N LEU A 140 -13.59 -2.80 -5.13
CA LEU A 140 -14.72 -3.52 -4.54
C LEU A 140 -15.25 -2.80 -3.32
N LEU A 141 -14.37 -2.28 -2.47
CA LEU A 141 -14.75 -1.65 -1.21
C LEU A 141 -15.86 -0.60 -1.43
N GLY A 142 -15.68 0.33 -2.35
CA GLY A 142 -16.70 1.34 -2.62
C GLY A 142 -17.87 0.87 -3.48
N ARG A 143 -17.73 -0.22 -4.25
CA ARG A 143 -18.77 -0.72 -5.16
C ARG A 143 -19.76 -1.65 -4.46
N SER A 144 -19.29 -2.50 -3.56
CA SER A 144 -20.11 -3.52 -2.89
C SER A 144 -20.57 -3.13 -1.49
N THR A 145 -19.79 -2.30 -0.77
CA THR A 145 -20.08 -2.01 0.65
C THR A 145 -20.75 -0.65 0.87
N GLY A 146 -20.69 0.25 -0.12
CA GLY A 146 -21.21 1.62 -0.05
C GLY A 146 -20.11 2.68 0.08
N SER A 147 -20.37 3.89 -0.43
CA SER A 147 -19.40 4.99 -0.45
C SER A 147 -18.95 5.43 0.94
N GLY A 148 -19.87 5.49 1.90
CA GLY A 148 -19.56 5.88 3.29
C GLY A 148 -18.60 4.92 4.00
N ARG A 149 -18.78 3.60 3.82
CA ARG A 149 -17.87 2.58 4.38
C ARG A 149 -16.47 2.67 3.79
N ALA A 150 -16.38 2.81 2.47
CA ALA A 150 -15.11 2.99 1.78
C ALA A 150 -14.41 4.27 2.24
N LEU A 151 -15.13 5.40 2.30
CA LEU A 151 -14.62 6.68 2.77
C LEU A 151 -14.02 6.55 4.18
N VAL A 152 -14.79 6.03 5.13
CA VAL A 152 -14.36 5.94 6.53
C VAL A 152 -13.18 4.98 6.71
N ALA A 153 -13.16 3.85 5.99
CA ALA A 153 -12.04 2.93 5.98
C ALA A 153 -10.75 3.58 5.44
N LEU A 154 -10.84 4.28 4.30
CA LEU A 154 -9.71 4.97 3.67
C LEU A 154 -9.18 6.10 4.54
N LEU A 155 -10.07 6.89 5.16
CA LEU A 155 -9.68 7.92 6.12
C LEU A 155 -9.01 7.31 7.35
N ALA A 156 -9.50 6.18 7.87
CA ALA A 156 -8.90 5.53 9.03
C ALA A 156 -7.47 5.07 8.75
N VAL A 157 -7.22 4.43 7.60
CA VAL A 157 -5.88 4.03 7.16
C VAL A 157 -4.99 5.26 6.95
N GLY A 158 -5.51 6.28 6.26
CA GLY A 158 -4.77 7.51 5.98
C GLY A 158 -4.34 8.25 7.24
N VAL A 159 -5.26 8.45 8.18
CA VAL A 159 -4.98 9.11 9.46
C VAL A 159 -4.02 8.29 10.30
N ALA A 160 -4.16 6.96 10.36
CA ALA A 160 -3.21 6.10 11.06
C ALA A 160 -1.78 6.26 10.54
N LEU A 161 -1.61 6.29 9.22
CA LEU A 161 -0.31 6.48 8.58
C LEU A 161 0.26 7.88 8.81
N VAL A 162 -0.54 8.93 8.60
CA VAL A 162 -0.14 10.33 8.85
C VAL A 162 0.27 10.52 10.30
N VAL A 163 -0.56 10.08 11.26
CA VAL A 163 -0.24 10.15 12.69
C VAL A 163 1.05 9.42 12.98
N GLY A 164 1.24 8.20 12.49
CA GLY A 164 2.47 7.47 12.74
C GLY A 164 3.72 8.14 12.15
N HIS A 165 3.64 8.73 10.94
CA HIS A 165 4.76 9.49 10.38
C HIS A 165 5.04 10.78 11.15
N LEU A 166 4.02 11.52 11.58
CA LEU A 166 4.18 12.77 12.33
C LEU A 166 4.68 12.52 13.76
N VAL A 167 4.18 11.48 14.43
CA VAL A 167 4.65 11.05 15.74
C VAL A 167 6.12 10.71 15.67
N ASP A 168 6.51 9.88 14.71
CA ASP A 168 7.91 9.57 14.52
C ASP A 168 8.70 10.85 14.20
N LEU A 169 8.20 11.75 13.35
CA LEU A 169 8.90 13.00 13.02
C LEU A 169 9.19 13.89 14.25
N VAL A 170 8.30 13.92 15.25
CA VAL A 170 8.34 14.91 16.35
C VAL A 170 8.81 14.32 17.68
N LEU A 171 8.43 13.08 18.00
CA LEU A 171 8.72 12.47 19.30
C LEU A 171 10.03 11.66 19.27
N PRO A 172 10.72 11.54 20.42
CA PRO A 172 11.81 10.58 20.57
C PRO A 172 11.33 9.17 20.22
N ARG A 173 12.08 8.48 19.36
CA ARG A 173 11.68 7.17 18.83
C ARG A 173 12.41 6.06 19.58
N PRO A 174 11.72 5.31 20.47
CA PRO A 174 12.19 3.97 20.78
C PRO A 174 12.16 3.18 19.46
N GLN A 175 13.35 2.92 18.91
CA GLN A 175 13.51 2.24 17.63
C GLN A 175 13.03 0.80 17.76
N LEU A 176 12.27 0.33 16.77
CA LEU A 176 11.87 -1.08 16.70
C LEU A 176 13.06 -1.99 16.38
N ALA A 177 13.97 -1.48 15.55
CA ALA A 177 15.24 -2.11 15.23
C ALA A 177 16.28 -1.03 14.90
N PRO A 178 17.57 -1.30 15.14
CA PRO A 178 18.65 -0.37 14.78
C PRO A 178 18.57 0.04 13.30
N GLY A 179 18.64 1.35 13.03
CA GLY A 179 18.67 1.89 11.67
C GLY A 179 17.31 1.96 10.95
N VAL A 180 16.24 1.39 11.52
CA VAL A 180 14.89 1.45 10.94
C VAL A 180 14.19 2.74 11.37
N PRO A 181 13.75 3.61 10.43
CA PRO A 181 13.24 4.92 10.81
C PRO A 181 11.89 4.91 11.53
N ARG A 182 11.10 3.84 11.41
CA ARG A 182 9.79 3.72 12.08
C ARG A 182 9.94 3.49 13.58
N GLY A 183 9.28 4.33 14.38
CA GLY A 183 9.31 4.26 15.84
C GLY A 183 8.16 3.42 16.43
N LEU A 184 8.38 2.88 17.62
CA LEU A 184 7.35 2.16 18.36
C LEU A 184 6.14 3.06 18.69
N LEU A 185 6.39 4.34 19.03
CA LEU A 185 5.31 5.29 19.34
C LEU A 185 4.44 5.57 18.12
N GLY A 186 5.03 5.82 16.94
CA GLY A 186 4.27 6.04 15.71
C GLY A 186 3.45 4.81 15.31
N LEU A 187 3.97 3.61 15.54
CA LEU A 187 3.24 2.36 15.37
C LEU A 187 2.04 2.27 16.32
N VAL A 188 2.26 2.44 17.63
CA VAL A 188 1.23 2.28 18.65
C VAL A 188 0.15 3.35 18.54
N LEU A 189 0.51 4.61 18.24
CA LEU A 189 -0.44 5.72 18.13
C LEU A 189 -1.22 5.73 16.80
N GLY A 190 -0.73 5.04 15.75
CA GLY A 190 -1.49 4.87 14.51
C GLY A 190 -2.79 4.07 14.70
N VAL A 191 -2.77 3.06 15.59
CA VAL A 191 -3.93 2.20 15.89
C VAL A 191 -5.12 2.98 16.47
N PRO A 192 -4.99 3.71 17.60
CA PRO A 192 -6.09 4.48 18.15
C PRO A 192 -6.51 5.64 17.22
N ALA A 193 -5.61 6.14 16.37
CA ALA A 193 -5.98 7.15 15.38
C ALA A 193 -6.94 6.60 14.32
N GLY A 194 -6.67 5.39 13.79
CA GLY A 194 -7.61 4.69 12.90
C GLY A 194 -8.95 4.39 13.58
N ALA A 195 -8.91 3.90 14.83
CA ALA A 195 -10.11 3.63 15.63
C ALA A 195 -10.94 4.89 15.92
N ALA A 196 -10.29 6.03 16.16
CA ALA A 196 -10.96 7.31 16.38
C ALA A 196 -11.71 7.77 15.12
N VAL A 197 -11.10 7.62 13.93
CA VAL A 197 -11.76 7.98 12.66
C VAL A 197 -13.02 7.15 12.43
N THR A 198 -12.94 5.84 12.61
CA THR A 198 -14.10 4.96 12.41
C THR A 198 -15.17 5.17 13.48
N PHE A 199 -14.78 5.45 14.72
CA PHE A 199 -15.71 5.82 15.79
C PHE A 199 -16.48 7.10 15.46
N LEU A 200 -15.81 8.13 14.92
CA LEU A 200 -16.42 9.40 14.54
C LEU A 200 -17.24 9.30 13.24
N GLY A 201 -16.79 8.47 12.29
CA GLY A 201 -17.45 8.24 11.01
C GLY A 201 -18.50 7.12 11.00
N ARG A 202 -18.78 6.49 12.14
CA ARG A 202 -19.61 5.29 12.23
C ARG A 202 -21.00 5.43 11.61
N ASP A 203 -21.61 6.60 11.76
CA ASP A 203 -22.97 6.87 11.25
C ASP A 203 -22.95 7.00 9.73
N ALA A 204 -21.89 7.60 9.16
CA ALA A 204 -21.69 7.68 7.72
C ALA A 204 -21.35 6.32 7.09
N ALA A 205 -20.70 5.44 7.84
CA ALA A 205 -20.33 4.10 7.40
C ALA A 205 -21.36 3.02 7.76
N ASP A 206 -22.49 3.37 8.39
CA ASP A 206 -23.50 2.41 8.84
C ASP A 206 -22.84 1.20 9.56
N LEU A 207 -21.93 1.50 10.49
CA LEU A 207 -21.22 0.51 11.28
C LEU A 207 -22.06 0.19 12.52
N SER A 208 -22.48 -1.06 12.65
CA SER A 208 -23.35 -1.56 13.72
C SER A 208 -22.69 -1.45 15.09
N GLY A 209 -22.92 -0.34 15.78
CA GLY A 209 -22.51 -0.15 17.17
C GLY A 209 -21.06 0.30 17.35
N THR A 210 -20.83 0.94 18.50
CA THR A 210 -19.56 1.56 18.87
C THR A 210 -18.39 0.57 18.86
N THR A 211 -18.60 -0.64 19.35
CA THR A 211 -17.55 -1.67 19.45
C THR A 211 -17.05 -2.09 18.07
N ASN A 212 -17.95 -2.36 17.13
CA ASN A 212 -17.57 -2.77 15.76
C ASN A 212 -16.85 -1.63 15.05
N ALA A 213 -17.30 -0.39 15.21
CA ALA A 213 -16.64 0.78 14.65
C ALA A 213 -15.20 0.92 15.17
N VAL A 214 -14.98 0.84 16.49
CA VAL A 214 -13.65 0.93 17.10
C VAL A 214 -12.76 -0.22 16.65
N LEU A 215 -13.26 -1.46 16.65
CA LEU A 215 -12.51 -2.64 16.19
C LEU A 215 -12.12 -2.53 14.72
N PHE A 216 -13.04 -2.11 13.85
CA PHE A 216 -12.79 -1.93 12.43
C PHE A 216 -11.61 -0.97 12.18
N GLY A 217 -11.62 0.21 12.82
CA GLY A 217 -10.55 1.18 12.67
C GLY A 217 -9.25 0.76 13.36
N ALA A 218 -9.31 0.08 14.50
CA ALA A 218 -8.14 -0.44 15.19
C ALA A 218 -7.41 -1.49 14.35
N VAL A 219 -8.14 -2.42 13.72
CA VAL A 219 -7.53 -3.45 12.86
C VAL A 219 -6.91 -2.80 11.62
N LEU A 220 -7.61 -1.89 10.95
CA LEU A 220 -7.06 -1.17 9.79
C LEU A 220 -5.83 -0.34 10.16
N GLY A 221 -5.90 0.42 11.25
CA GLY A 221 -4.77 1.20 11.76
C GLY A 221 -3.57 0.31 12.14
N GLY A 222 -3.83 -0.85 12.74
CA GLY A 222 -2.81 -1.85 13.09
C GLY A 222 -2.14 -2.45 11.86
N VAL A 223 -2.91 -2.89 10.87
CA VAL A 223 -2.36 -3.42 9.61
C VAL A 223 -1.54 -2.34 8.89
N ALA A 224 -2.07 -1.12 8.79
CA ALA A 224 -1.35 -0.01 8.18
C ALA A 224 -0.02 0.28 8.90
N ALA A 225 -0.04 0.32 10.23
CA ALA A 225 1.15 0.57 11.04
C ALA A 225 2.19 -0.54 10.90
N LEU A 226 1.79 -1.81 10.93
CA LEU A 226 2.69 -2.96 10.77
C LEU A 226 3.31 -3.00 9.37
N VAL A 227 2.52 -2.78 8.32
CA VAL A 227 3.03 -2.78 6.95
C VAL A 227 3.89 -1.54 6.68
N ALA A 228 3.66 -0.42 7.37
CA ALA A 228 4.56 0.73 7.31
C ALA A 228 5.95 0.42 7.89
N VAL A 229 6.05 -0.47 8.90
CA VAL A 229 7.35 -0.99 9.36
C VAL A 229 8.03 -1.78 8.24
N VAL A 230 7.31 -2.69 7.59
CA VAL A 230 7.84 -3.50 6.47
C VAL A 230 8.34 -2.59 5.35
N ALA A 231 7.56 -1.57 4.97
CA ALA A 231 7.97 -0.62 3.96
C ALA A 231 9.20 0.22 4.38
N SER A 232 9.36 0.49 5.68
CA SER A 232 10.55 1.16 6.21
C SER A 232 11.80 0.31 6.09
N TYR A 233 11.71 -1.01 6.32
CA TYR A 233 12.82 -1.94 6.06
C TYR A 233 13.23 -1.96 4.59
N LEU A 234 12.27 -2.00 3.67
CA LEU A 234 12.56 -1.94 2.23
C LEU A 234 13.28 -0.65 1.85
N VAL A 235 12.92 0.48 2.46
CA VAL A 235 13.61 1.76 2.24
C VAL A 235 15.02 1.76 2.84
N VAL A 236 15.24 1.14 4.00
CA VAL A 236 16.60 1.00 4.56
C VAL A 236 17.47 0.19 3.61
N GLU A 237 16.98 -0.96 3.15
CA GLU A 237 17.70 -1.83 2.22
C GLU A 237 18.02 -1.11 0.90
N ALA A 238 17.05 -0.41 0.33
CA ALA A 238 17.24 0.35 -0.92
C ALA A 238 18.16 1.58 -0.77
N THR A 239 18.45 2.04 0.45
CA THR A 239 19.30 3.22 0.70
C THR A 239 20.70 2.85 1.21
N ALA A 240 21.02 1.55 1.29
CA ALA A 240 22.30 1.06 1.80
C ALA A 240 23.51 1.43 0.92
N GLU A 241 23.31 1.62 -0.38
CA GLU A 241 24.39 1.96 -1.33
C GLU A 241 24.31 3.42 -1.81
N THR A 242 23.18 3.84 -2.40
CA THR A 242 22.96 5.21 -2.89
C THR A 242 21.49 5.59 -2.93
N VAL A 243 21.16 6.88 -2.73
CA VAL A 243 19.78 7.40 -2.82
C VAL A 243 19.56 8.08 -4.17
N GLU A 244 19.17 7.33 -5.20
CA GLU A 244 18.92 7.92 -6.52
C GLU A 244 17.52 8.53 -6.66
N THR A 245 16.49 7.98 -5.99
CA THR A 245 15.08 8.37 -6.20
C THR A 245 14.27 8.51 -4.89
N PRO A 246 14.45 9.61 -4.12
CA PRO A 246 13.83 9.77 -2.80
C PRO A 246 12.30 9.80 -2.80
N TRP A 247 11.68 10.23 -3.90
CA TRP A 247 10.22 10.21 -4.04
C TRP A 247 9.67 8.78 -4.18
N ALA A 248 10.41 7.87 -4.84
CA ALA A 248 9.99 6.49 -5.05
C ALA A 248 9.94 5.72 -3.72
N LEU A 249 10.90 5.98 -2.83
CA LEU A 249 10.89 5.46 -1.46
C LEU A 249 9.60 5.86 -0.71
N SER A 250 9.17 7.12 -0.87
CA SER A 250 7.94 7.62 -0.25
C SER A 250 6.70 6.92 -0.81
N VAL A 251 6.67 6.68 -2.13
CA VAL A 251 5.57 5.93 -2.77
C VAL A 251 5.48 4.52 -2.21
N VAL A 252 6.60 3.80 -2.08
CA VAL A 252 6.61 2.44 -1.49
C VAL A 252 6.11 2.46 -0.04
N GLN A 253 6.56 3.44 0.76
CA GLN A 253 6.13 3.61 2.16
C GLN A 253 4.63 3.85 2.33
N VAL A 254 3.98 4.45 1.34
CA VAL A 254 2.55 4.82 1.42
C VAL A 254 1.67 3.78 0.73
N ALA A 255 2.08 3.30 -0.45
CA ALA A 255 1.27 2.41 -1.25
C ALA A 255 1.17 1.00 -0.65
N LEU A 256 2.24 0.46 -0.05
CA LEU A 256 2.20 -0.88 0.55
C LEU A 256 1.20 -0.97 1.73
N PRO A 257 1.21 -0.05 2.72
CA PRO A 257 0.22 -0.09 3.79
C PRO A 257 -1.21 0.11 3.30
N LEU A 258 -1.43 1.02 2.34
CA LEU A 258 -2.74 1.22 1.72
C LEU A 258 -3.23 -0.06 1.02
N ALA A 259 -2.35 -0.70 0.24
CA ALA A 259 -2.64 -1.95 -0.45
C ALA A 259 -3.09 -3.04 0.51
N ALA A 260 -2.33 -3.27 1.59
CA ALA A 260 -2.63 -4.31 2.57
C ALA A 260 -3.98 -4.11 3.28
N CYS A 261 -4.40 -2.87 3.47
CA CYS A 261 -5.68 -2.57 4.14
C CYS A 261 -6.91 -2.84 3.27
N GLY A 262 -6.78 -2.85 1.94
CA GLY A 262 -7.90 -3.10 1.02
C GLY A 262 -8.63 -4.43 1.27
N PRO A 263 -7.96 -5.60 1.15
CA PRO A 263 -8.58 -6.89 1.41
C PRO A 263 -9.00 -7.06 2.88
N VAL A 264 -8.27 -6.46 3.83
CA VAL A 264 -8.62 -6.51 5.26
C VAL A 264 -9.94 -5.78 5.52
N ALA A 265 -10.12 -4.59 4.94
CA ALA A 265 -11.37 -3.83 5.07
C ALA A 265 -12.55 -4.63 4.52
N LEU A 266 -12.39 -5.24 3.34
CA LEU A 266 -13.43 -6.12 2.77
C LEU A 266 -13.76 -7.29 3.69
N ALA A 267 -12.74 -7.98 4.22
CA ALA A 267 -12.95 -9.12 5.10
C ALA A 267 -13.70 -8.72 6.38
N LEU A 268 -13.31 -7.61 7.03
CA LEU A 268 -13.97 -7.13 8.24
C LEU A 268 -15.43 -6.75 7.98
N LEU A 269 -15.72 -6.10 6.86
CA LEU A 269 -17.10 -5.71 6.48
C LEU A 269 -18.00 -6.91 6.14
N THR A 270 -17.44 -8.11 5.96
CA THR A 270 -18.24 -9.33 5.81
C THR A 270 -18.58 -10.00 7.14
N VAL A 271 -17.91 -9.63 8.24
CA VAL A 271 -18.02 -10.29 9.55
C VAL A 271 -18.59 -9.39 10.64
N LEU A 272 -18.42 -8.06 10.52
CA LEU A 272 -18.91 -7.03 11.46
C LEU A 272 -20.29 -6.47 11.06
#